data_AF-A0A3D5USL9-F1
#
_entry.id   AF-A0A3D5USL9-F1
#
_cell.length_a   1.000
_cell.length_b   1.000
_cell.length_c   1.000
_cell.angle_alpha   90.00
_cell.angle_beta   90.00
_cell.angle_gamma   90.00
#
_symmetry.space_group_name_H-M   'P 1'
#
loop_
_entity.id
_entity.type
_entity.pdbx_description
1 polymer ?
#
loop_
_entity_poly.entity_id
_entity_poly.type
_entity_poly.pdbx_seq_one_letter_code
_entity_poly.pdbx_strand_id
1 'polypeptide(L)'
;MAKLSYTSDELMASHDYARPHERAGYKLHGGFLADGSYESPRVLHRWPAVKAWQGELTAKGWPLIDATVQLLKCGNYPNISQERFLLSHGIGQTLWDSLTITGVIEARGRVLCDIEAPDFQQIIEDDISQTCTGHLHKGLLYA
;
A
#
# COMPACT_ATOMS: atom_id res chain seq x y z
N MET A 1 -14.36 -9.93 20.64
CA MET A 1 -14.68 -9.28 19.35
C MET A 1 -13.42 -8.61 18.82
N ALA A 2 -13.17 -8.65 17.51
CA ALA A 2 -12.02 -7.96 16.92
C ALA A 2 -12.22 -6.43 16.99
N LYS A 3 -11.14 -5.66 17.14
CA LYS A 3 -11.21 -4.19 17.13
C LYS A 3 -11.44 -3.69 15.70
N LEU A 4 -12.46 -2.86 15.50
CA LEU A 4 -12.88 -2.35 14.20
C LEU A 4 -12.78 -0.82 14.05
N SER A 5 -12.58 -0.10 15.15
CA SER A 5 -12.39 1.36 15.15
C SER A 5 -10.97 1.70 15.58
N TYR A 6 -10.30 2.57 14.83
CA TYR A 6 -8.91 2.95 15.02
C TYR A 6 -8.75 4.47 14.96
N THR A 7 -7.86 5.01 15.79
CA THR A 7 -7.48 6.42 15.74
C THR A 7 -6.45 6.68 14.63
N SER A 8 -6.19 7.95 14.33
CA SER A 8 -5.14 8.29 13.37
C SER A 8 -3.76 7.84 13.85
N ASP A 9 -3.43 8.08 15.11
CA ASP A 9 -2.15 7.65 15.70
C ASP A 9 -1.94 6.14 15.58
N GLU A 10 -3.00 5.36 15.81
CA GLU A 10 -2.94 3.91 15.66
C GLU A 10 -2.70 3.52 14.20
N LEU A 11 -3.43 4.12 13.25
CA LEU A 11 -3.23 3.84 11.83
C LEU A 11 -1.87 4.35 11.32
N MET A 12 -1.21 5.26 12.00
CA MET A 12 0.11 5.78 11.63
C MET A 12 1.26 5.08 12.37
N ALA A 13 0.96 4.20 13.34
CA ALA A 13 1.96 3.52 14.14
C ALA A 13 2.73 2.46 13.37
N SER A 14 4.06 2.51 13.47
CA SER A 14 4.97 1.50 12.93
C SER A 14 5.44 0.56 14.03
N HIS A 15 5.93 -0.62 13.66
CA HIS A 15 6.57 -1.52 14.62
C HIS A 15 7.85 -0.88 15.18
N ASP A 16 8.21 -1.26 16.40
CA ASP A 16 9.54 -1.03 16.92
C ASP A 16 10.54 -1.90 16.15
N TYR A 17 11.23 -1.28 15.21
CA TYR A 17 12.22 -1.96 14.39
C TYR A 17 13.49 -2.23 15.20
N ALA A 18 13.91 -3.49 15.25
CA ALA A 18 15.19 -3.86 15.84
C ALA A 18 16.38 -3.33 15.01
N ARG A 19 16.19 -3.23 13.70
CA ARG A 19 17.15 -2.60 12.79
C ARG A 19 16.44 -1.87 11.63
N PRO A 20 16.95 -0.72 11.18
CA PRO A 20 16.41 -0.06 10.00
C PRO A 20 16.64 -0.89 8.74
N HIS A 21 15.84 -0.64 7.70
CA HIS A 21 16.14 -1.15 6.37
C HIS A 21 17.13 -0.21 5.67
N GLU A 22 18.34 -0.69 5.39
CA GLU A 22 19.39 0.10 4.72
C GLU A 22 19.99 -0.65 3.53
N ARG A 23 20.19 0.05 2.41
CA ARG A 23 20.84 -0.46 1.20
C ARG A 23 21.64 0.65 0.52
N ALA A 24 22.84 0.30 0.05
CA ALA A 24 23.74 1.24 -0.64
C ALA A 24 23.98 2.57 0.11
N GLY A 25 24.00 2.53 1.45
CA GLY A 25 24.18 3.73 2.30
C GLY A 25 22.92 4.55 2.54
N TYR A 26 21.77 4.16 1.99
CA TYR A 26 20.49 4.85 2.18
C TYR A 26 19.57 4.08 3.11
N LYS A 27 18.90 4.83 4.01
CA LYS A 27 17.80 4.33 4.82
C LYS A 27 16.53 4.28 3.97
N LEU A 28 15.97 3.08 3.85
CA LEU A 28 14.75 2.79 3.11
C LEU A 28 13.53 2.76 4.05
N HIS A 29 12.35 2.63 3.45
CA HIS A 29 11.11 2.48 4.20
C HIS A 29 11.11 1.19 5.01
N GLY A 30 10.51 1.28 6.20
CA GLY A 30 10.31 0.16 7.11
C GLY A 30 11.56 -0.22 7.89
N GLY A 31 11.55 -1.44 8.39
CA GLY A 31 12.66 -1.98 9.14
C GLY A 31 12.48 -3.47 9.38
N PHE A 32 13.40 -4.05 10.12
CA PHE A 32 13.33 -5.46 10.47
C PHE A 32 13.07 -5.64 11.96
N LEU A 33 12.24 -6.61 12.28
CA LEU A 33 11.95 -7.04 13.64
C LEU A 33 13.13 -7.85 14.22
N ALA A 34 13.04 -8.18 15.51
CA ALA A 34 14.09 -8.92 16.22
C ALA A 34 14.34 -10.32 15.64
N ASP A 35 13.34 -10.93 15.02
CA ASP A 35 13.44 -12.23 14.34
C ASP A 35 14.03 -12.13 12.91
N GLY A 36 14.34 -10.92 12.45
CA GLY A 36 14.90 -10.65 11.13
C GLY A 36 13.89 -10.49 10.00
N SER A 37 12.58 -10.62 10.27
CA SER A 37 11.52 -10.34 9.30
C SER A 37 11.45 -8.85 8.95
N TYR A 38 11.15 -8.51 7.70
CA TYR A 38 10.93 -7.12 7.28
C TYR A 38 9.47 -6.74 7.50
N GLU A 39 9.25 -5.54 8.05
CA GLU A 39 7.93 -4.93 8.18
C GLU A 39 7.91 -3.52 7.58
N SER A 40 6.88 -3.27 6.79
CA SER A 40 6.63 -1.95 6.20
C SER A 40 6.27 -0.91 7.29
N PRO A 41 6.45 0.40 7.03
CA PRO A 41 5.93 1.45 7.91
C PRO A 41 4.44 1.34 8.13
N ARG A 42 3.98 1.78 9.30
CA ARG A 42 2.56 2.00 9.63
C ARG A 42 1.68 0.75 9.61
N VAL A 43 2.26 -0.44 9.56
CA VAL A 43 1.49 -1.70 9.49
C VAL A 43 1.15 -2.32 10.84
N LEU A 44 1.66 -1.76 11.96
CA LEU A 44 1.46 -2.29 13.31
C LEU A 44 -0.01 -2.56 13.60
N HIS A 45 -0.87 -1.61 13.24
CA HIS A 45 -2.32 -1.73 13.42
C HIS A 45 -3.08 -1.89 12.09
N ARG A 46 -2.54 -1.41 10.96
CA ARG A 46 -3.24 -1.52 9.66
C ARG A 46 -3.47 -2.97 9.24
N TRP A 47 -2.49 -3.86 9.41
CA TRP A 47 -2.68 -5.27 9.01
C TRP A 47 -3.75 -5.97 9.84
N PRO A 48 -3.72 -5.92 11.18
CA PRO A 48 -4.81 -6.42 12.01
C PRO A 48 -6.16 -5.78 11.67
N ALA A 49 -6.20 -4.46 11.44
CA ALA A 49 -7.43 -3.72 11.11
C ALA A 49 -8.06 -4.21 9.79
N VAL A 50 -7.27 -4.33 8.73
CA VAL A 50 -7.74 -4.82 7.42
C VAL A 50 -8.33 -6.22 7.54
N LYS A 51 -7.65 -7.12 8.26
CA LYS A 51 -8.16 -8.49 8.49
C LYS A 51 -9.46 -8.49 9.30
N ALA A 52 -9.56 -7.63 10.31
CA ALA A 52 -10.77 -7.49 11.12
C ALA A 52 -11.95 -6.94 10.29
N TRP A 53 -11.73 -5.90 9.48
CA TRP A 53 -12.76 -5.36 8.57
C TRP A 53 -13.20 -6.36 7.52
N GLN A 54 -12.27 -7.16 6.96
CA GLN A 54 -12.58 -8.25 6.03
C GLN A 54 -13.45 -9.34 6.69
N GLY A 55 -13.09 -9.74 7.92
CA GLY A 55 -13.85 -10.70 8.70
C GLY A 55 -15.27 -10.20 9.00
N GLU A 56 -15.41 -8.93 9.38
CA GLU A 56 -16.71 -8.31 9.66
C GLU A 56 -17.59 -8.22 8.40
N LEU A 57 -17.02 -7.83 7.27
CA LEU A 57 -17.73 -7.80 5.98
C LEU A 57 -18.29 -9.19 5.63
N THR A 58 -17.47 -10.22 5.81
CA THR A 58 -17.85 -11.61 5.53
C THR A 58 -18.90 -12.12 6.52
N ALA A 59 -18.77 -11.77 7.80
CA ALA A 59 -19.76 -12.13 8.84
C ALA A 59 -21.13 -11.50 8.58
N LYS A 60 -21.16 -10.31 7.95
CA LYS A 60 -22.38 -9.66 7.45
C LYS A 60 -22.95 -10.30 6.18
N GLY A 61 -22.34 -11.36 5.66
CA GLY A 61 -22.82 -12.12 4.50
C GLY A 61 -22.33 -11.60 3.14
N TRP A 62 -21.40 -10.64 3.12
CA TRP A 62 -20.89 -10.06 1.89
C TRP A 62 -19.54 -10.69 1.49
N PRO A 63 -19.38 -11.13 0.22
CA PRO A 63 -18.11 -11.65 -0.25
C PRO A 63 -17.08 -10.52 -0.42
N LEU A 64 -15.79 -10.84 -0.25
CA LEU A 64 -14.71 -9.96 -0.69
C LEU A 64 -14.66 -9.97 -2.22
N ILE A 65 -14.63 -8.77 -2.80
CA ILE A 65 -14.39 -8.59 -4.23
C ILE A 65 -12.89 -8.54 -4.46
N ASP A 66 -12.37 -9.46 -5.26
CA ASP A 66 -10.95 -9.48 -5.64
C ASP A 66 -10.63 -8.30 -6.56
N ALA A 67 -9.59 -7.54 -6.23
CA ALA A 67 -9.05 -6.48 -7.09
C ALA A 67 -8.15 -7.09 -8.18
N THR A 68 -8.76 -7.96 -8.99
CA THR A 68 -8.02 -8.83 -9.89
C THR A 68 -7.29 -8.04 -10.98
N VAL A 69 -6.01 -8.35 -11.18
CA VAL A 69 -5.19 -7.79 -12.27
C VAL A 69 -5.37 -8.57 -13.59
N GLN A 70 -6.39 -9.43 -13.68
CA GLN A 70 -6.64 -10.27 -14.87
C GLN A 70 -6.82 -9.47 -16.17
N LEU A 71 -7.17 -8.18 -16.12
CA LEU A 71 -7.24 -7.32 -17.31
C LEU A 71 -5.85 -6.79 -17.73
N LEU A 72 -4.87 -6.78 -16.82
CA LEU A 72 -3.48 -6.44 -17.07
C LEU A 72 -2.70 -7.66 -17.62
N LYS A 73 -3.25 -8.34 -18.63
CA LYS A 73 -2.66 -9.58 -19.21
C LYS A 73 -1.36 -9.33 -19.96
N CYS A 74 -1.18 -8.12 -20.46
CA CYS A 74 0.04 -7.74 -21.16
C CYS A 74 1.14 -7.59 -20.12
N GLY A 75 2.06 -8.55 -20.10
CA GLY A 75 3.29 -8.41 -19.33
C GLY A 75 4.12 -7.22 -19.84
N ASN A 76 5.12 -6.83 -19.06
CA ASN A 76 5.99 -5.71 -19.41
C ASN A 76 6.59 -5.90 -20.81
N TYR A 77 6.57 -4.83 -21.59
CA TYR A 77 7.27 -4.75 -22.87
C TYR A 77 8.23 -3.56 -22.84
N PRO A 78 9.55 -3.78 -23.05
CA PRO A 78 10.19 -5.09 -23.22
C PRO A 78 10.09 -5.98 -21.98
N ASN A 79 10.01 -7.30 -22.19
CA ASN A 79 10.10 -8.24 -21.08
C ASN A 79 11.57 -8.36 -20.59
N ILE A 80 11.80 -9.01 -19.44
CA ILE A 80 13.14 -9.07 -18.82
C ILE A 80 14.22 -9.59 -19.77
N SER A 81 13.93 -10.62 -20.57
CA SER A 81 14.90 -11.18 -21.51
C SER A 81 15.18 -10.23 -22.68
N GLN A 82 14.15 -9.55 -23.18
CA GLN A 82 14.29 -8.53 -24.22
C GLN A 82 15.06 -7.31 -23.71
N GLU A 83 14.76 -6.83 -22.50
CA GLU A 83 15.45 -5.69 -21.89
C GLU A 83 16.94 -6.01 -21.70
N ARG A 84 17.27 -7.22 -21.19
CA ARG A 84 18.67 -7.67 -21.09
C ARG A 84 19.38 -7.69 -22.44
N PHE A 85 18.69 -8.13 -23.49
CA PHE A 85 19.24 -8.12 -24.84
C PHE A 85 19.51 -6.69 -25.32
N LEU A 86 18.56 -5.77 -25.17
CA LEU A 86 18.70 -4.36 -25.55
C LEU A 86 19.87 -3.69 -24.81
N LEU A 87 19.94 -3.87 -23.49
CA LEU A 87 21.01 -3.35 -22.64
C LEU A 87 22.39 -3.88 -23.07
N SER A 88 22.49 -5.17 -23.41
CA SER A 88 23.77 -5.76 -23.87
C SER A 88 24.27 -5.18 -25.20
N HIS A 89 23.39 -4.55 -25.98
CA HIS A 89 23.71 -3.85 -27.23
C HIS A 89 23.79 -2.32 -27.06
N GLY A 90 23.82 -1.82 -25.82
CA GLY A 90 23.90 -0.39 -25.52
C GLY A 90 22.60 0.39 -25.75
N ILE A 91 21.48 -0.30 -25.98
CA ILE A 91 20.15 0.32 -26.17
C ILE A 91 19.45 0.35 -24.81
N GLY A 92 19.75 1.36 -24.01
CA GLY A 92 19.20 1.51 -22.65
C GLY A 92 17.98 2.41 -22.51
N GLN A 93 17.60 3.15 -23.56
CA GLN A 93 16.54 4.16 -23.46
C GLN A 93 15.21 3.56 -22.99
N THR A 94 14.86 2.35 -23.45
CA THR A 94 13.63 1.65 -23.07
C THR A 94 13.53 1.40 -21.57
N LEU A 95 14.62 0.97 -20.94
CA LEU A 95 14.68 0.81 -19.48
C LEU A 95 14.48 2.15 -18.78
N TRP A 96 15.22 3.17 -19.18
CA TRP A 96 15.19 4.48 -18.52
C TRP A 96 13.83 5.16 -18.64
N ASP A 97 13.19 5.07 -19.80
CA ASP A 97 11.84 5.57 -20.02
C ASP A 97 10.83 4.83 -19.15
N SER A 98 10.92 3.50 -19.07
CA SER A 98 10.04 2.67 -18.23
C SER A 98 10.18 3.00 -16.75
N LEU A 99 11.42 3.14 -16.25
CA LEU A 99 11.70 3.55 -14.88
C LEU A 99 11.18 4.96 -14.58
N THR A 100 11.33 5.89 -15.54
CA THR A 100 10.82 7.27 -15.41
C THR A 100 9.29 7.28 -15.35
N ILE A 101 8.60 6.57 -16.24
CA ILE A 101 7.14 6.47 -16.25
C ILE A 101 6.64 5.87 -14.93
N THR A 102 7.27 4.80 -14.46
CA THR A 102 6.95 4.17 -13.18
C THR A 102 7.09 5.18 -12.04
N GLY A 103 8.21 5.89 -11.97
CA GLY A 103 8.44 6.92 -10.96
C GLY A 103 7.40 8.06 -11.01
N VAL A 104 6.98 8.50 -12.20
CA VAL A 104 5.90 9.50 -12.35
C VAL A 104 4.57 8.96 -11.83
N ILE A 105 4.22 7.70 -12.13
CA ILE A 105 2.96 7.08 -11.66
C ILE A 105 2.99 6.91 -10.14
N GLU A 106 4.08 6.42 -9.57
CA GLU A 106 4.23 6.27 -8.12
C GLU A 106 4.19 7.62 -7.39
N ALA A 107 4.83 8.65 -7.96
CA ALA A 107 4.78 10.01 -7.43
C ALA A 107 3.35 10.59 -7.43
N ARG A 108 2.49 10.23 -8.41
CA ARG A 108 1.07 10.60 -8.36
C ARG A 108 0.35 9.94 -7.19
N GLY A 109 0.77 8.75 -6.76
CA GLY A 109 0.25 8.11 -5.54
C GLY A 109 0.45 8.97 -4.29
N ARG A 110 1.57 9.71 -4.20
CA ARG A 110 1.83 10.63 -3.08
C ARG A 110 0.79 11.74 -2.97
N VAL A 111 0.16 12.15 -4.08
CA VAL A 111 -0.90 13.16 -4.09
C VAL A 111 -2.08 12.74 -3.21
N LEU A 112 -2.36 11.44 -3.07
CA LEU A 112 -3.42 10.94 -2.19
C LEU A 112 -3.24 11.37 -0.73
N CYS A 113 -2.00 11.59 -0.29
CA CYS A 113 -1.69 12.00 1.07
C CYS A 113 -1.91 13.51 1.30
N ASP A 114 -1.97 14.30 0.23
CA ASP A 114 -2.16 15.74 0.29
C ASP A 114 -3.63 16.12 0.05
N ILE A 115 -4.46 15.14 -0.33
CA ILE A 115 -5.91 15.30 -0.44
C ILE A 115 -6.53 15.16 0.95
N GLU A 116 -7.24 16.19 1.40
CA GLU A 116 -8.10 16.11 2.57
C GLU A 116 -9.35 15.29 2.21
N ALA A 117 -9.40 14.03 2.66
CA ALA A 117 -10.60 13.23 2.50
C ALA A 117 -11.71 13.73 3.44
N PRO A 118 -12.95 13.87 2.96
CA PRO A 118 -14.06 14.25 3.83
C PRO A 118 -14.35 13.15 4.84
N ASP A 119 -15.06 13.51 5.90
CA ASP A 119 -15.71 12.50 6.75
C ASP A 119 -16.82 11.81 5.95
N PHE A 120 -16.52 10.63 5.42
CA PHE A 120 -17.44 9.83 4.60
C PHE A 120 -18.73 9.47 5.33
N GLN A 121 -18.78 9.50 6.67
CA GLN A 121 -20.03 9.25 7.40
C GLN A 121 -21.07 10.35 7.16
N GLN A 122 -20.63 11.56 6.79
CA GLN A 122 -21.53 12.66 6.43
C GLN A 122 -22.18 12.47 5.04
N ILE A 123 -21.65 11.53 4.24
CA ILE A 123 -22.05 11.28 2.85
C ILE A 123 -22.79 9.94 2.74
N ILE A 124 -22.35 8.92 3.49
CA ILE A 124 -22.90 7.57 3.49
C ILE A 124 -23.93 7.44 4.61
N GLU A 125 -25.16 7.04 4.25
CA GLU A 125 -26.26 6.85 5.21
C GLU A 125 -26.01 5.67 6.17
N ASP A 126 -25.43 4.58 5.66
CA ASP A 126 -25.06 3.43 6.48
C ASP A 126 -23.96 3.77 7.50
N ASP A 127 -24.00 3.11 8.67
CA ASP A 127 -22.92 3.22 9.65
C ASP A 127 -21.63 2.58 9.11
N ILE A 128 -20.65 3.44 8.79
CA ILE A 128 -19.33 3.04 8.32
C ILE A 128 -18.26 3.20 9.40
N SER A 129 -18.61 3.58 10.63
CA SER A 129 -17.69 3.93 11.72
C SER A 129 -16.72 2.80 12.11
N GLN A 130 -17.10 1.55 11.78
CA GLN A 130 -16.34 0.33 12.04
C GLN A 130 -15.85 -0.37 10.75
N THR A 131 -15.77 0.37 9.64
CA THR A 131 -15.33 -0.14 8.34
C THR A 131 -14.03 0.51 7.88
N CYS A 132 -13.31 -0.11 6.95
CA CYS A 132 -12.16 0.52 6.30
C CYS A 132 -12.51 1.90 5.71
N THR A 133 -13.67 2.02 5.05
CA THR A 133 -14.17 3.26 4.44
C THR A 133 -14.30 4.40 5.46
N GLY A 134 -14.85 4.13 6.64
CA GLY A 134 -14.97 5.11 7.72
C GLY A 134 -13.64 5.56 8.33
N HIS A 135 -12.52 4.93 7.95
CA HIS A 135 -11.17 5.26 8.40
C HIS A 135 -10.30 5.88 7.29
N LEU A 136 -10.81 6.07 6.08
CA LEU A 136 -10.04 6.66 4.97
C LEU A 136 -9.47 8.04 5.33
N HIS A 137 -10.32 8.91 5.91
CA HIS A 137 -9.93 10.24 6.38
C HIS A 137 -9.06 10.24 7.64
N LYS A 138 -8.92 9.09 8.33
CA LYS A 138 -8.18 8.97 9.60
C LYS A 138 -6.71 8.60 9.40
N GLY A 139 -6.22 8.52 8.16
CA GLY A 139 -4.81 8.25 7.88
C GLY A 139 -4.53 7.09 6.94
N LEU A 140 -5.56 6.35 6.49
CA LEU A 140 -5.35 5.27 5.51
C LEU A 140 -4.87 5.79 4.14
N LEU A 141 -5.22 7.03 3.78
CA LEU A 141 -4.70 7.69 2.57
C LEU A 141 -3.25 8.20 2.70
N TYR A 142 -2.70 8.20 3.92
CA TYR A 142 -1.31 8.56 4.15
C TYR A 142 -0.40 7.33 3.98
N ALA A 143 0.38 7.34 2.91
CA ALA A 143 1.46 6.40 2.60
C ALA A 143 2.81 6.86 3.16
#